data_AF-A0A2E1ZIX0-F1
#
_entry.id   AF-A0A2E1ZIX0-F1
#
_cell.length_a   1.000
_cell.length_b   1.000
_cell.length_c   1.000
_cell.angle_alpha   90.00
_cell.angle_beta   90.00
_cell.angle_gamma   90.00
#
_symmetry.space_group_name_H-M   'P 1'
#
loop_
_entity.id
_entity.type
_entity.pdbx_description
1 polymer ?
#
loop_
_entity_poly.entity_id
_entity_poly.type
_entity_poly.pdbx_seq_one_letter_code
_entity_poly.pdbx_strand_id
1 'polypeptide(L)'
;MHAYHSARSLLLALLVTGTLLGCSPEEQFTEVSQEFNRDDYMSSELRARVEALKSAVASEATSENTIAERAGLLADWVDAYALAGGEVGVDATRIRLQSTLPPRGRQAVNQSRNVDRFVREFILRDEDGALGLLRSDNLGPFVAGTMDTLSQTWRVGTRSMAIGGGFWVARHFSANFGIFQSEDPSAAGYISIETTDDDAVFEPETIMASGPHGGFRSPQPAIAFRLVAGELDQGSSVTITYGDQRQGGPGIRLPTFESERMPLPLYVDLDGSSEWRSLPITPFVVIGGEAVGVHGFGPSIVEPGENFELSVRAQDQFFNRATGAIPAFEVLVDEEVVATTAGSDAITVLDLSVTEPGPHWISLRSIDGRITGIGNPILVEDDPEYRIYWGDTHGHSGYSEGIGTVDYFMRFARDDARLDFVTHSEHDVWLDAGEWELIRKTSAEYDEPGKFIPYLGWEWTRHTRFGGHHNVLFREIKDQMPVSGLSYPVLSALYAELHERHDADNIVVIPHAHNPGDFRQSDPQLEPIIEIMSMHGSFQWFMKSYLSHGHEVGVVAASDDHLSRPGYSAPNRDSLAQRGGLGAVLAPERSRDAIFDGMKAKRTYATTGDRIILKMDVNGTTMGQR
;
A
#
# COMPACT_ATOMS: atom_id res chain seq x y z
N MET A 1 -26.28 -32.21 -48.39
CA MET A 1 -25.41 -32.98 -49.30
C MET A 1 -23.98 -32.80 -48.78
N HIS A 2 -23.42 -33.87 -48.19
CA HIS A 2 -22.05 -34.12 -47.66
C HIS A 2 -21.33 -33.01 -46.84
N ALA A 3 -21.09 -33.09 -45.52
CA ALA A 3 -20.49 -34.10 -44.60
C ALA A 3 -18.95 -34.19 -44.65
N TYR A 4 -18.28 -33.93 -43.51
CA TYR A 4 -17.15 -34.64 -42.85
C TYR A 4 -16.59 -33.74 -41.71
N HIS A 5 -16.93 -34.00 -40.43
CA HIS A 5 -16.09 -34.58 -39.34
C HIS A 5 -14.85 -33.74 -38.94
N SER A 6 -14.58 -33.42 -37.67
CA SER A 6 -14.45 -34.35 -36.52
C SER A 6 -14.40 -33.58 -35.18
N ALA A 7 -15.10 -34.10 -34.17
CA ALA A 7 -15.01 -33.72 -32.76
C ALA A 7 -13.87 -34.45 -32.03
N ARG A 8 -13.39 -33.92 -30.89
CA ARG A 8 -12.86 -34.73 -29.78
C ARG A 8 -12.67 -33.90 -28.49
N SER A 9 -13.54 -34.18 -27.52
CA SER A 9 -13.30 -34.09 -26.08
C SER A 9 -12.89 -35.48 -25.58
N LEU A 10 -11.97 -35.58 -24.61
CA LEU A 10 -11.89 -36.58 -23.52
C LEU A 10 -10.59 -36.29 -22.73
N LEU A 11 -10.64 -35.91 -21.46
CA LEU A 11 -10.57 -36.78 -20.27
C LEU A 11 -9.38 -37.76 -20.28
N LEU A 12 -8.41 -37.54 -19.39
CA LEU A 12 -7.54 -38.61 -18.90
C LEU A 12 -7.25 -38.40 -17.41
N ALA A 13 -7.95 -39.18 -16.59
CA ALA A 13 -7.55 -39.53 -15.24
C ALA A 13 -6.44 -40.61 -15.31
N LEU A 14 -5.45 -40.53 -14.43
CA LEU A 14 -4.48 -41.60 -14.24
C LEU A 14 -4.36 -41.90 -12.74
N LEU A 15 -4.96 -43.04 -12.36
CA LEU A 15 -4.62 -43.79 -11.15
C LEU A 15 -3.25 -44.43 -11.34
N VAL A 16 -2.38 -44.30 -10.34
CA VAL A 16 -1.32 -45.28 -10.07
C VAL A 16 -1.43 -45.69 -8.61
N THR A 17 -1.90 -46.92 -8.38
CA THR A 17 -1.77 -47.66 -7.13
C THR A 17 -0.41 -48.34 -7.08
N GLY A 18 0.33 -48.18 -5.97
CA GLY A 18 1.58 -48.89 -5.74
C GLY A 18 2.11 -48.77 -4.31
N THR A 19 1.67 -49.70 -3.45
CA THR A 19 2.38 -50.25 -2.27
C THR A 19 2.79 -49.36 -1.09
N LEU A 20 2.07 -49.56 0.03
CA LEU A 20 2.45 -49.28 1.42
C LEU A 20 3.75 -50.00 1.81
N LEU A 21 4.70 -49.27 2.38
CA LEU A 21 5.67 -49.68 3.43
C LEU A 21 6.23 -48.39 4.06
N GLY A 22 6.12 -48.27 5.38
CA GLY A 22 6.22 -46.98 6.10
C GLY A 22 7.63 -46.43 6.33
N CYS A 23 7.68 -45.10 6.53
CA CYS A 23 8.55 -44.34 7.44
C CYS A 23 8.07 -42.87 7.49
N SER A 24 8.04 -42.30 8.71
CA SER A 24 7.85 -40.92 9.21
C SER A 24 7.15 -39.82 8.37
N PRO A 25 6.32 -38.96 9.00
CA PRO A 25 5.79 -37.75 8.36
C PRO A 25 6.86 -36.65 8.32
N GLU A 26 7.69 -36.64 7.27
CA GLU A 26 8.26 -35.38 6.79
C GLU A 26 7.17 -34.71 5.94
N GLU A 27 6.43 -33.80 6.54
CA GLU A 27 5.47 -32.96 5.83
C GLU A 27 6.18 -32.20 4.72
N GLN A 28 5.68 -32.33 3.51
CA GLN A 28 6.18 -31.62 2.34
C GLN A 28 6.01 -30.12 2.54
N PHE A 29 7.15 -29.46 2.72
CA PHE A 29 7.31 -28.02 2.80
C PHE A 29 6.98 -27.38 1.44
N THR A 30 5.70 -27.15 1.10
CA THR A 30 5.35 -26.41 -0.13
C THR A 30 5.57 -24.90 0.06
N GLU A 31 6.49 -24.35 -0.72
CA GLU A 31 6.83 -22.93 -0.80
C GLU A 31 5.70 -22.12 -1.45
N VAL A 32 5.27 -21.05 -0.80
CA VAL A 32 4.63 -19.92 -1.47
C VAL A 32 5.55 -18.72 -1.24
N SER A 33 6.63 -18.67 -2.00
CA SER A 33 7.45 -17.48 -2.18
C SER A 33 7.55 -17.22 -3.68
N GLN A 34 7.50 -15.95 -4.08
CA GLN A 34 7.99 -15.56 -5.40
C GLN A 34 9.39 -16.18 -5.56
N GLU A 35 9.64 -16.91 -6.65
CA GLU A 35 10.93 -17.55 -6.91
C GLU A 35 12.01 -16.46 -6.94
N PHE A 36 12.74 -16.30 -5.83
CA PHE A 36 13.92 -15.46 -5.76
C PHE A 36 14.97 -16.09 -6.68
N ASN A 37 15.27 -15.46 -7.81
CA ASN A 37 16.25 -15.98 -8.74
C ASN A 37 17.65 -15.78 -8.14
N ARG A 38 18.23 -16.87 -7.64
CA ARG A 38 19.50 -16.91 -6.89
C ARG A 38 20.76 -17.00 -7.75
N ASP A 39 20.64 -16.94 -9.08
CA ASP A 39 21.81 -16.62 -9.91
C ASP A 39 22.44 -15.32 -9.37
N ASP A 40 23.78 -15.17 -9.41
CA ASP A 40 24.47 -14.01 -8.82
C ASP A 40 23.80 -12.70 -9.29
N TYR A 41 22.96 -12.14 -8.42
CA TYR A 41 22.09 -11.01 -8.74
C TYR A 41 22.88 -9.70 -8.88
N MET A 42 24.17 -9.74 -8.54
CA MET A 42 25.09 -8.64 -8.71
C MET A 42 25.94 -8.84 -9.95
N SER A 43 26.27 -7.74 -10.61
CA SER A 43 27.36 -7.76 -11.57
C SER A 43 28.67 -8.17 -10.88
N SER A 44 29.60 -8.77 -11.61
CA SER A 44 30.90 -9.18 -11.06
C SER A 44 31.67 -8.02 -10.43
N GLU A 45 31.52 -6.81 -10.98
CA GLU A 45 32.09 -5.57 -10.42
C GLU A 45 31.44 -5.19 -9.09
N LEU A 46 30.10 -5.20 -9.02
CA LEU A 46 29.39 -4.87 -7.78
C LEU A 46 29.70 -5.90 -6.68
N ARG A 47 29.69 -7.20 -7.03
CA ARG A 47 30.06 -8.30 -6.12
C ARG A 47 31.44 -8.08 -5.52
N ALA A 48 32.45 -7.76 -6.33
CA ALA A 48 33.80 -7.50 -5.84
C ALA A 48 33.87 -6.30 -4.87
N ARG A 49 33.14 -5.22 -5.17
CA ARG A 49 33.05 -4.04 -4.29
C ARG A 49 32.35 -4.36 -2.98
N VAL A 50 31.25 -5.13 -3.02
CA VAL A 50 30.52 -5.57 -1.82
C VAL A 50 31.40 -6.45 -0.92
N GLU A 51 32.16 -7.40 -1.47
CA GLU A 51 33.08 -8.21 -0.66
C GLU A 51 34.18 -7.37 0.01
N ALA A 52 34.67 -6.33 -0.66
CA ALA A 52 35.58 -5.36 -0.07
C ALA A 52 34.89 -4.54 1.06
N LEU A 53 33.63 -4.14 0.87
CA LEU A 53 32.84 -3.45 1.90
C LEU A 53 32.64 -4.31 3.14
N LYS A 54 32.25 -5.59 2.97
CA LYS A 54 32.09 -6.57 4.06
C LYS A 54 33.38 -6.66 4.89
N SER A 55 34.52 -6.80 4.22
CA SER A 55 35.84 -6.86 4.85
C SER A 55 36.21 -5.56 5.57
N ALA A 56 35.93 -4.41 4.94
CA ALA A 56 36.24 -3.10 5.49
C ALA A 56 35.44 -2.81 6.76
N VAL A 57 34.14 -3.07 6.78
CA VAL A 57 33.26 -2.90 7.95
C VAL A 57 33.65 -3.83 9.09
N ALA A 58 34.08 -5.07 8.79
CA ALA A 58 34.58 -5.99 9.81
C ALA A 58 35.88 -5.51 10.46
N SER A 59 36.72 -4.79 9.71
CA SER A 59 38.01 -4.27 10.21
C SER A 59 37.91 -2.91 10.91
N GLU A 60 37.07 -2.02 10.41
CA GLU A 60 36.98 -0.63 10.85
C GLU A 60 35.54 -0.11 10.71
N ALA A 61 35.01 0.41 11.82
CA ALA A 61 33.69 1.03 11.85
C ALA A 61 33.59 2.18 10.84
N THR A 62 32.40 2.37 10.26
CA THR A 62 32.16 3.50 9.37
C THR A 62 32.38 4.82 10.12
N SER A 63 33.03 5.78 9.47
CA SER A 63 33.38 7.09 10.04
C SER A 63 32.78 8.23 9.22
N GLU A 64 32.87 9.45 9.71
CA GLU A 64 32.46 10.65 8.96
C GLU A 64 33.14 10.75 7.59
N ASN A 65 34.37 10.22 7.46
CA ASN A 65 35.13 10.27 6.21
C ASN A 65 34.76 9.15 5.22
N THR A 66 34.18 8.04 5.71
CA THR A 66 33.89 6.86 4.87
C THR A 66 32.39 6.65 4.64
N ILE A 67 31.53 7.35 5.39
CA ILE A 67 30.07 7.10 5.35
C ILE A 67 29.48 7.34 3.97
N ALA A 68 29.91 8.38 3.24
CA ALA A 68 29.34 8.72 1.95
C ALA A 68 29.53 7.60 0.92
N GLU A 69 30.75 7.06 0.84
CA GLU A 69 31.12 5.99 -0.09
C GLU A 69 30.47 4.66 0.31
N ARG A 70 30.56 4.29 1.59
CA ARG A 70 30.01 3.02 2.09
C ARG A 70 28.49 2.98 1.99
N ALA A 71 27.82 4.08 2.28
CA ALA A 71 26.37 4.19 2.13
C ALA A 71 25.92 4.11 0.67
N GLY A 72 26.67 4.73 -0.25
CA GLY A 72 26.37 4.65 -1.69
C GLY A 72 26.49 3.22 -2.21
N LEU A 73 27.58 2.53 -1.87
CA LEU A 73 27.77 1.13 -2.26
C LEU A 73 26.75 0.18 -1.60
N LEU A 74 26.41 0.41 -0.34
CA LEU A 74 25.34 -0.36 0.32
C LEU A 74 23.99 -0.12 -0.37
N ALA A 75 23.66 1.11 -0.77
CA ALA A 75 22.43 1.40 -1.51
C ALA A 75 22.40 0.66 -2.87
N ASP A 76 23.52 0.62 -3.59
CA ASP A 76 23.61 -0.13 -4.85
C ASP A 76 23.44 -1.65 -4.64
N TRP A 77 23.93 -2.19 -3.51
CA TRP A 77 23.70 -3.58 -3.12
C TRP A 77 22.23 -3.84 -2.77
N VAL A 78 21.60 -2.95 -2.00
CA VAL A 78 20.17 -3.00 -1.65
C VAL A 78 19.31 -3.01 -2.91
N ASP A 79 19.58 -2.13 -3.87
CA ASP A 79 18.83 -2.04 -5.13
C ASP A 79 18.98 -3.33 -5.97
N ALA A 80 20.19 -3.89 -6.05
CA ALA A 80 20.41 -5.15 -6.77
C ALA A 80 19.68 -6.32 -6.10
N TYR A 81 19.66 -6.37 -4.76
CA TYR A 81 18.94 -7.38 -4.00
C TYR A 81 17.41 -7.25 -4.20
N ALA A 82 16.88 -6.03 -4.17
CA ALA A 82 15.46 -5.74 -4.43
C ALA A 82 15.03 -6.16 -5.84
N LEU A 83 15.81 -5.81 -6.87
CA LEU A 83 15.53 -6.16 -8.26
C LEU A 83 15.53 -7.68 -8.53
N ALA A 84 16.22 -8.46 -7.69
CA ALA A 84 16.18 -9.92 -7.72
C ALA A 84 14.96 -10.54 -7.01
N GLY A 85 14.09 -9.71 -6.42
CA GLY A 85 12.91 -10.11 -5.66
C GLY A 85 13.15 -10.26 -4.16
N GLY A 86 14.28 -9.76 -3.65
CA GLY A 86 14.60 -9.81 -2.23
C GLY A 86 13.94 -8.68 -1.44
N GLU A 87 13.29 -8.99 -0.33
CA GLU A 87 12.69 -7.98 0.56
C GLU A 87 13.80 -7.19 1.29
N VAL A 88 13.86 -5.86 1.13
CA VAL A 88 14.93 -5.03 1.71
C VAL A 88 14.58 -4.46 3.09
N GLY A 89 13.29 -4.43 3.42
CA GLY A 89 12.76 -3.78 4.61
C GLY A 89 12.78 -2.25 4.53
N VAL A 90 11.96 -1.62 5.36
CA VAL A 90 11.63 -0.18 5.26
C VAL A 90 12.85 0.73 5.39
N ASP A 91 13.74 0.52 6.36
CA ASP A 91 14.78 1.51 6.67
C ASP A 91 16.03 1.43 5.78
N ALA A 92 16.22 0.35 5.01
CA ALA A 92 17.44 0.12 4.24
C ALA A 92 17.55 1.04 3.01
N THR A 93 16.43 1.31 2.34
CA THR A 93 16.33 2.21 1.17
C THR A 93 16.84 3.62 1.46
N ARG A 94 16.57 4.11 2.68
CA ARG A 94 16.99 5.45 3.15
C ARG A 94 18.50 5.64 3.19
N ILE A 95 19.29 4.57 3.16
CA ILE A 95 20.75 4.65 3.32
C ILE A 95 21.42 5.49 2.24
N ARG A 96 20.79 5.58 1.06
CA ARG A 96 21.27 6.40 -0.05
C ARG A 96 21.41 7.88 0.33
N LEU A 97 20.57 8.38 1.24
CA LEU A 97 20.64 9.77 1.71
C LEU A 97 21.96 10.09 2.41
N GLN A 98 22.58 9.13 3.11
CA GLN A 98 23.90 9.33 3.74
C GLN A 98 25.03 9.50 2.70
N SER A 99 24.83 9.00 1.48
CA SER A 99 25.76 9.23 0.37
C SER A 99 25.59 10.63 -0.23
N THR A 100 24.34 11.01 -0.50
CA THR A 100 23.98 12.30 -1.11
C THR A 100 24.21 13.49 -0.18
N LEU A 101 23.84 13.34 1.10
CA LEU A 101 23.92 14.39 2.11
C LEU A 101 24.63 13.85 3.37
N PRO A 102 25.95 13.66 3.31
CA PRO A 102 26.69 13.00 4.38
C PRO A 102 26.61 13.77 5.69
N PRO A 103 26.22 13.10 6.79
CA PRO A 103 26.11 13.73 8.10
C PRO A 103 27.48 14.11 8.65
N ARG A 104 27.51 15.07 9.58
CA ARG A 104 28.73 15.53 10.25
C ARG A 104 28.63 15.46 11.77
N GLY A 105 29.76 15.36 12.46
CA GLY A 105 29.84 15.37 13.91
C GLY A 105 29.03 14.24 14.57
N ARG A 106 28.21 14.55 15.59
CA ARG A 106 27.46 13.52 16.33
C ARG A 106 26.45 12.76 15.47
N GLN A 107 25.90 13.39 14.42
CA GLN A 107 25.01 12.69 13.50
C GLN A 107 25.76 11.64 12.69
N ALA A 108 27.01 11.91 12.30
CA ALA A 108 27.85 10.94 11.60
C ALA A 108 28.06 9.68 12.43
N VAL A 109 28.35 9.80 13.74
CA VAL A 109 28.53 8.64 14.62
C VAL A 109 27.29 7.73 14.66
N ASN A 110 26.08 8.31 14.73
CA ASN A 110 24.86 7.51 14.79
C ASN A 110 24.54 6.87 13.43
N GLN A 111 24.66 7.63 12.34
CA GLN A 111 24.31 7.15 11.01
C GLN A 111 25.34 6.19 10.45
N SER A 112 26.63 6.33 10.78
CA SER A 112 27.65 5.35 10.47
C SER A 112 27.38 3.99 11.11
N ARG A 113 26.91 3.98 12.36
CA ARG A 113 26.49 2.73 13.03
C ARG A 113 25.32 2.06 12.30
N ASN A 114 24.38 2.85 11.76
CA ASN A 114 23.29 2.32 10.94
C ASN A 114 23.78 1.72 9.62
N VAL A 115 24.76 2.35 8.95
CA VAL A 115 25.41 1.78 7.75
C VAL A 115 26.03 0.42 8.08
N ASP A 116 26.83 0.35 9.15
CA ASP A 116 27.48 -0.90 9.55
C ASP A 116 26.47 -1.99 9.94
N ARG A 117 25.38 -1.61 10.62
CA ARG A 117 24.26 -2.50 10.94
C ARG A 117 23.65 -3.10 9.68
N PHE A 118 23.32 -2.27 8.69
CA PHE A 118 22.74 -2.76 7.44
C PHE A 118 23.71 -3.62 6.63
N VAL A 119 25.01 -3.32 6.65
CA VAL A 119 26.00 -4.23 6.05
C VAL A 119 25.95 -5.61 6.73
N ARG A 120 25.87 -5.68 8.07
CA ARG A 120 25.71 -6.95 8.80
C ARG A 120 24.39 -7.65 8.49
N GLU A 121 23.30 -6.90 8.36
CA GLU A 121 22.00 -7.46 7.99
C GLU A 121 22.02 -8.06 6.59
N PHE A 122 22.54 -7.32 5.60
CA PHE A 122 22.61 -7.80 4.21
C PHE A 122 23.63 -8.92 4.02
N ILE A 123 24.66 -9.04 4.86
CA ILE A 123 25.50 -10.26 4.92
C ILE A 123 24.64 -11.49 5.24
N LEU A 124 23.71 -11.38 6.18
CA LEU A 124 22.80 -12.48 6.53
C LEU A 124 21.76 -12.72 5.43
N ARG A 125 21.27 -11.69 4.76
CA ARG A 125 20.33 -11.84 3.62
C ARG A 125 20.99 -12.49 2.40
N ASP A 126 22.27 -12.22 2.16
CA ASP A 126 23.07 -12.77 1.05
C ASP A 126 23.57 -14.20 1.36
N GLU A 127 23.56 -14.63 2.62
CA GLU A 127 23.83 -16.01 3.03
C GLU A 127 22.56 -16.85 3.00
N ASP A 128 22.54 -17.87 2.15
CA ASP A 128 21.37 -18.74 2.01
C ASP A 128 20.96 -19.41 3.33
N GLY A 129 19.71 -19.18 3.73
CA GLY A 129 19.10 -19.80 4.90
C GLY A 129 19.61 -19.27 6.25
N ALA A 130 20.39 -18.18 6.29
CA ALA A 130 20.97 -17.68 7.53
C ALA A 130 19.92 -17.26 8.57
N LEU A 131 18.85 -16.58 8.13
CA LEU A 131 17.78 -16.12 9.02
C LEU A 131 16.70 -17.18 9.31
N GLY A 132 16.85 -18.40 8.80
CA GLY A 132 15.85 -19.46 8.96
C GLY A 132 14.61 -19.28 8.09
N LEU A 133 13.58 -20.06 8.39
CA LEU A 133 12.33 -20.11 7.62
C LEU A 133 11.14 -19.80 8.53
N LEU A 134 10.35 -18.80 8.16
CA LEU A 134 9.09 -18.45 8.84
C LEU A 134 7.89 -18.98 8.07
N ARG A 135 6.89 -19.53 8.77
CA ARG A 135 5.62 -19.98 8.22
C ARG A 135 4.47 -19.63 9.13
N SER A 136 3.27 -19.53 8.56
CA SER A 136 2.03 -19.44 9.33
C SER A 136 1.13 -20.64 9.04
N ASP A 137 0.41 -21.13 10.04
CA ASP A 137 -0.37 -22.36 9.91
C ASP A 137 -1.75 -22.12 9.26
N ASN A 138 -2.36 -20.95 9.48
CA ASN A 138 -3.65 -20.56 8.90
C ASN A 138 -3.57 -19.10 8.41
N LEU A 139 -3.92 -18.88 7.14
CA LEU A 139 -3.88 -17.58 6.47
C LEU A 139 -5.28 -16.97 6.22
N GLY A 140 -6.34 -17.58 6.76
CA GLY A 140 -7.71 -17.09 6.60
C GLY A 140 -8.43 -17.70 5.39
N PRO A 141 -9.49 -17.05 4.87
CA PRO A 141 -9.89 -15.68 5.20
C PRO A 141 -10.50 -15.56 6.60
N PHE A 142 -10.19 -14.46 7.29
CA PHE A 142 -10.82 -14.09 8.55
C PHE A 142 -11.75 -12.89 8.35
N VAL A 143 -12.81 -12.79 9.14
CA VAL A 143 -13.78 -11.69 9.01
C VAL A 143 -13.26 -10.46 9.76
N ALA A 144 -13.39 -9.28 9.16
CA ALA A 144 -12.92 -8.04 9.75
C ALA A 144 -13.49 -7.82 11.17
N GLY A 145 -12.60 -7.55 12.13
CA GLY A 145 -12.94 -7.23 13.51
C GLY A 145 -13.35 -8.41 14.40
N THR A 146 -13.29 -9.66 13.94
CA THR A 146 -13.54 -10.86 14.76
C THR A 146 -12.39 -11.15 15.73
N MET A 147 -12.65 -12.06 16.66
CA MET A 147 -11.66 -12.57 17.60
C MET A 147 -11.15 -13.94 17.10
N ASP A 148 -9.86 -14.04 16.85
CA ASP A 148 -9.25 -15.23 16.24
C ASP A 148 -7.90 -15.58 16.87
N THR A 149 -7.33 -16.71 16.44
CA THR A 149 -5.97 -17.13 16.79
C THR A 149 -5.14 -17.26 15.52
N LEU A 150 -3.95 -16.66 15.51
CA LEU A 150 -2.96 -16.82 14.45
C LEU A 150 -1.70 -17.46 15.04
N SER A 151 -0.92 -18.16 14.21
CA SER A 151 0.36 -18.73 14.63
C SER A 151 1.40 -18.59 13.54
N GLN A 152 2.63 -18.34 13.98
CA GLN A 152 3.83 -18.34 13.15
C GLN A 152 4.86 -19.30 13.74
N THR A 153 5.38 -20.20 12.93
CA THR A 153 6.46 -21.12 13.29
C THR A 153 7.72 -20.75 12.52
N TRP A 154 8.76 -20.38 13.26
CA TRP A 154 10.09 -20.11 12.74
C TRP A 154 10.99 -21.32 12.97
N ARG A 155 11.65 -21.79 11.91
CA ARG A 155 12.68 -22.84 11.97
C ARG A 155 14.06 -22.22 11.84
N VAL A 156 14.95 -22.59 12.75
CA VAL A 156 16.32 -22.06 12.82
C VAL A 156 17.07 -22.32 11.51
N GLY A 157 17.77 -21.30 11.04
CA GLY A 157 18.58 -21.31 9.83
C GLY A 157 19.97 -21.91 10.00
N THR A 158 20.91 -21.50 9.15
CA THR A 158 22.33 -21.85 9.30
C THR A 158 23.01 -21.13 10.46
N ARG A 159 22.38 -20.05 10.97
CA ARG A 159 22.84 -19.31 12.15
C ARG A 159 21.97 -19.66 13.36
N SER A 160 22.60 -20.19 14.42
CA SER A 160 21.92 -20.47 15.68
C SER A 160 21.50 -19.18 16.40
N MET A 161 20.56 -19.30 17.34
CA MET A 161 20.21 -18.22 18.26
C MET A 161 20.87 -18.47 19.62
N ALA A 162 21.77 -17.56 20.00
CA ALA A 162 22.44 -17.60 21.30
C ALA A 162 21.62 -16.90 22.40
N ILE A 163 21.97 -17.16 23.66
CA ILE A 163 21.40 -16.44 24.82
C ILE A 163 21.50 -14.93 24.61
N GLY A 164 20.41 -14.22 24.90
CA GLY A 164 20.25 -12.80 24.62
C GLY A 164 19.55 -12.52 23.29
N GLY A 165 19.58 -13.46 22.35
CA GLY A 165 18.75 -13.44 21.15
C GLY A 165 17.25 -13.53 21.48
N GLY A 166 16.40 -13.43 20.47
CA GLY A 166 14.96 -13.52 20.67
C GLY A 166 14.12 -13.08 19.48
N PHE A 167 12.84 -12.87 19.77
CA PHE A 167 11.83 -12.44 18.81
C PHE A 167 11.17 -11.15 19.27
N TRP A 168 11.02 -10.19 18.38
CA TRP A 168 10.15 -9.04 18.59
C TRP A 168 8.84 -9.27 17.83
N VAL A 169 7.76 -9.39 18.60
CA VAL A 169 6.39 -9.55 18.10
C VAL A 169 5.87 -8.18 17.69
N ALA A 170 6.03 -7.88 16.41
CA ALA A 170 5.77 -6.57 15.87
C ALA A 170 4.32 -6.44 15.37
N ARG A 171 3.85 -5.20 15.23
CA ARG A 171 2.51 -4.89 14.72
C ARG A 171 2.60 -3.76 13.72
N HIS A 172 1.95 -3.89 12.58
CA HIS A 172 1.88 -2.78 11.64
C HIS A 172 0.97 -1.67 12.22
N PHE A 173 1.47 -0.44 12.29
CA PHE A 173 0.77 0.66 12.99
C PHE A 173 -0.62 0.97 12.40
N SER A 174 -0.78 0.84 11.08
CA SER A 174 -2.06 1.04 10.38
C SER A 174 -3.02 -0.14 10.46
N ALA A 175 -2.57 -1.33 10.88
CA ALA A 175 -3.38 -2.54 10.87
C ALA A 175 -4.42 -2.62 12.00
N ASN A 176 -4.48 -1.64 12.91
CA ASN A 176 -5.53 -1.47 13.93
C ASN A 176 -5.95 -2.73 14.73
N PHE A 177 -5.01 -3.65 14.95
CA PHE A 177 -5.20 -4.85 15.77
C PHE A 177 -5.72 -4.53 17.19
N GLY A 178 -6.33 -5.55 17.81
CA GLY A 178 -6.49 -5.61 19.26
C GLY A 178 -5.16 -5.47 20.01
N ILE A 179 -5.25 -5.24 21.32
CA ILE A 179 -4.07 -5.10 22.18
C ILE A 179 -3.31 -6.43 22.22
N PHE A 180 -1.99 -6.39 22.06
CA PHE A 180 -1.10 -7.52 22.28
C PHE A 180 -0.66 -7.52 23.75
N GLN A 181 -0.67 -8.67 24.42
CA GLN A 181 -0.19 -8.81 25.80
C GLN A 181 0.38 -10.22 26.06
N SER A 182 1.26 -10.38 27.05
CA SER A 182 1.91 -11.65 27.41
C SER A 182 1.77 -12.02 28.90
N GLU A 183 0.84 -11.37 29.61
CA GLU A 183 0.68 -11.46 31.07
C GLU A 183 -0.49 -12.36 31.51
N ASP A 184 -1.69 -12.19 30.93
CA ASP A 184 -2.90 -12.92 31.34
C ASP A 184 -3.35 -13.89 30.23
N PRO A 185 -3.10 -15.21 30.39
CA PRO A 185 -3.44 -16.19 29.37
C PRO A 185 -4.96 -16.40 29.17
N SER A 186 -5.79 -15.88 30.09
CA SER A 186 -7.25 -15.95 29.98
C SER A 186 -7.88 -14.70 29.36
N ALA A 187 -7.08 -13.65 29.08
CA ALA A 187 -7.54 -12.39 28.51
C ALA A 187 -7.38 -12.33 27.00
N ALA A 188 -8.04 -11.35 26.37
CA ALA A 188 -7.89 -11.06 24.96
C ALA A 188 -6.44 -10.66 24.60
N GLY A 189 -6.01 -11.05 23.40
CA GLY A 189 -4.72 -10.63 22.86
C GLY A 189 -3.50 -11.28 23.51
N TYR A 190 -3.68 -12.36 24.26
CA TYR A 190 -2.56 -13.11 24.84
C TYR A 190 -1.66 -13.69 23.74
N ILE A 191 -0.36 -13.47 23.88
CA ILE A 191 0.67 -14.00 22.98
C ILE A 191 1.56 -14.95 23.75
N SER A 192 1.71 -16.17 23.22
CA SER A 192 2.56 -17.20 23.78
C SER A 192 3.70 -17.55 22.83
N ILE A 193 4.77 -18.11 23.40
CA ILE A 193 5.92 -18.65 22.69
C ILE A 193 6.17 -20.09 23.15
N GLU A 194 6.43 -20.98 22.21
CA GLU A 194 6.81 -22.37 22.45
C GLU A 194 7.98 -22.74 21.55
N THR A 195 8.82 -23.69 21.98
CA THR A 195 9.97 -24.17 21.21
C THR A 195 10.01 -25.68 21.25
N THR A 196 10.53 -26.29 20.18
CA THR A 196 10.80 -27.74 20.13
C THR A 196 12.07 -28.15 20.88
N ASP A 197 12.84 -27.17 21.34
CA ASP A 197 14.09 -27.35 22.07
C ASP A 197 13.83 -27.30 23.57
N ASP A 198 13.96 -28.45 24.24
CA ASP A 198 13.60 -28.62 25.66
C ASP A 198 14.51 -27.82 26.62
N ASP A 199 15.71 -27.44 26.19
CA ASP A 199 16.67 -26.70 27.01
C ASP A 199 16.58 -25.16 26.79
N ALA A 200 15.81 -24.72 25.78
CA ALA A 200 15.62 -23.31 25.46
C ALA A 200 14.49 -22.68 26.27
N VAL A 201 14.80 -21.57 26.97
CA VAL A 201 13.83 -20.84 27.81
C VAL A 201 13.69 -19.42 27.32
N PHE A 202 12.44 -19.04 27.02
CA PHE A 202 12.08 -17.67 26.64
C PHE A 202 11.40 -16.93 27.78
N GLU A 203 11.79 -15.67 28.00
CA GLU A 203 11.10 -14.75 28.90
C GLU A 203 10.54 -13.55 28.13
N PRO A 204 9.30 -13.12 28.42
CA PRO A 204 8.75 -11.91 27.82
C PRO A 204 9.46 -10.67 28.37
N GLU A 205 9.76 -9.73 27.49
CA GLU A 205 10.23 -8.39 27.81
C GLU A 205 9.44 -7.32 27.05
N THR A 206 9.51 -6.07 27.53
CA THR A 206 8.98 -4.92 26.81
C THR A 206 10.13 -4.10 26.23
N ILE A 207 10.14 -3.92 24.92
CA ILE A 207 11.05 -3.02 24.21
C ILE A 207 10.34 -1.75 23.75
N MET A 208 11.09 -0.68 23.53
CA MET A 208 10.58 0.56 22.91
C MET A 208 10.84 0.52 21.41
N ALA A 209 9.87 0.05 20.64
CA ALA A 209 9.98 -0.12 19.21
C ALA A 209 9.55 1.14 18.43
N SER A 210 10.24 1.44 17.33
CA SER A 210 9.95 2.58 16.45
C SER A 210 9.73 2.13 15.01
N GLY A 211 9.22 3.02 14.15
CA GLY A 211 8.96 2.75 12.74
C GLY A 211 7.58 2.12 12.49
N PRO A 212 7.28 1.70 11.24
CA PRO A 212 5.95 1.22 10.85
C PRO A 212 5.49 -0.04 11.60
N HIS A 213 6.42 -0.89 12.02
CA HIS A 213 6.09 -2.10 12.79
C HIS A 213 6.12 -1.89 14.32
N GLY A 214 6.36 -0.65 14.75
CA GLY A 214 6.39 -0.24 16.15
C GLY A 214 5.65 1.08 16.34
N GLY A 215 6.30 2.05 16.97
CA GLY A 215 5.79 3.39 17.12
C GLY A 215 6.20 4.32 15.97
N PHE A 216 5.26 4.69 15.10
CA PHE A 216 5.53 5.50 13.91
C PHE A 216 6.02 6.93 14.25
N ARG A 217 5.29 7.66 15.11
CA ARG A 217 5.64 9.04 15.50
C ARG A 217 6.62 9.12 16.68
N SER A 218 6.61 8.11 17.53
CA SER A 218 7.46 8.01 18.70
C SER A 218 7.56 6.54 19.11
N PRO A 219 8.66 6.10 19.73
CA PRO A 219 8.80 4.73 20.18
C PRO A 219 7.61 4.30 21.06
N GLN A 220 7.07 3.11 20.84
CA GLN A 220 5.97 2.53 21.62
C GLN A 220 6.40 1.21 22.28
N PRO A 221 5.82 0.85 23.44
CA PRO A 221 6.03 -0.46 24.04
C PRO A 221 5.63 -1.59 23.07
N ALA A 222 6.48 -2.59 22.94
CA ALA A 222 6.23 -3.79 22.16
C ALA A 222 6.74 -5.03 22.89
N ILE A 223 6.10 -6.17 22.63
CA ILE A 223 6.45 -7.46 23.25
C ILE A 223 7.62 -8.06 22.50
N ALA A 224 8.66 -8.43 23.24
CA ALA A 224 9.70 -9.32 22.75
C ALA A 224 9.81 -10.54 23.66
N PHE A 225 10.30 -11.64 23.13
CA PHE A 225 10.64 -12.85 23.88
C PHE A 225 12.14 -13.06 23.76
N ARG A 226 12.85 -13.03 24.89
CA ARG A 226 14.31 -13.21 24.96
C ARG A 226 14.66 -14.62 25.38
N LEU A 227 15.61 -15.22 24.68
CA LEU A 227 16.22 -16.48 25.05
C LEU A 227 17.16 -16.23 26.25
N VAL A 228 16.79 -16.75 27.43
CA VAL A 228 17.55 -16.54 28.68
C VAL A 228 18.34 -17.77 29.11
N ALA A 229 18.00 -18.95 28.58
CA ALA A 229 18.74 -20.20 28.77
C ALA A 229 18.63 -21.08 27.52
N GLY A 230 19.63 -21.94 27.31
CA GLY A 230 19.74 -22.79 26.11
C GLY A 230 20.38 -22.09 24.90
N GLU A 231 20.41 -22.78 23.77
CA GLU A 231 20.77 -22.27 22.44
C GLU A 231 19.77 -22.89 21.47
N LEU A 232 19.33 -22.14 20.45
CA LEU A 232 18.51 -22.74 19.39
C LEU A 232 19.39 -23.11 18.21
N ASP A 233 19.61 -24.41 18.07
CA ASP A 233 20.40 -25.00 17.00
C ASP A 233 19.59 -25.19 15.71
N GLN A 234 20.32 -25.37 14.61
CA GLN A 234 19.74 -25.64 13.30
C GLN A 234 18.77 -26.82 13.37
N GLY A 235 17.53 -26.57 12.94
CA GLY A 235 16.46 -27.58 12.92
C GLY A 235 15.45 -27.45 14.06
N SER A 236 15.82 -26.83 15.19
CA SER A 236 14.87 -26.43 16.23
C SER A 236 13.87 -25.41 15.67
N SER A 237 12.67 -25.37 16.24
CA SER A 237 11.60 -24.47 15.81
C SER A 237 10.97 -23.75 16.99
N VAL A 238 10.54 -22.52 16.75
CA VAL A 238 9.84 -21.67 17.71
C VAL A 238 8.49 -21.28 17.12
N THR A 239 7.41 -21.49 17.87
CA THR A 239 6.06 -21.09 17.50
C THR A 239 5.60 -19.93 18.36
N ILE A 240 5.21 -18.83 17.71
CA ILE A 240 4.54 -17.69 18.31
C ILE A 240 3.04 -17.81 18.01
N THR A 241 2.20 -17.79 19.06
CA THR A 241 0.74 -17.84 18.92
C THR A 241 0.15 -16.50 19.34
N TYR A 242 -0.60 -15.88 18.44
CA TYR A 242 -1.27 -14.59 18.62
C TYR A 242 -2.73 -14.81 18.98
N GLY A 243 -3.17 -14.30 20.13
CA GLY A 243 -4.52 -14.59 20.61
C GLY A 243 -4.66 -16.05 21.01
N ASP A 244 -3.73 -16.57 21.80
CA ASP A 244 -3.76 -17.96 22.25
C ASP A 244 -4.99 -18.22 23.15
N GLN A 245 -5.84 -19.16 22.71
CA GLN A 245 -7.10 -19.51 23.37
C GLN A 245 -6.97 -20.74 24.29
N ARG A 246 -5.81 -21.40 24.39
CA ARG A 246 -5.64 -22.67 25.11
C ARG A 246 -5.98 -22.59 26.59
N GLN A 247 -5.88 -21.42 27.20
CA GLN A 247 -6.25 -21.15 28.60
C GLN A 247 -7.62 -20.47 28.76
N GLY A 248 -8.45 -20.49 27.70
CA GLY A 248 -9.82 -19.99 27.72
C GLY A 248 -10.00 -18.52 27.34
N GLY A 249 -8.94 -17.84 26.87
CA GLY A 249 -9.02 -16.50 26.32
C GLY A 249 -9.86 -16.43 25.04
N PRO A 250 -10.41 -15.24 24.68
CA PRO A 250 -11.25 -15.09 23.50
C PRO A 250 -10.47 -15.01 22.18
N GLY A 251 -9.13 -14.93 22.20
CA GLY A 251 -8.30 -14.71 21.01
C GLY A 251 -7.83 -13.26 20.89
N ILE A 252 -7.39 -12.88 19.69
CA ILE A 252 -6.97 -11.51 19.35
C ILE A 252 -7.98 -10.87 18.40
N ARG A 253 -8.28 -9.58 18.61
CA ARG A 253 -9.15 -8.84 17.70
C ARG A 253 -8.39 -8.53 16.41
N LEU A 254 -8.91 -9.03 15.30
CA LEU A 254 -8.35 -8.76 13.97
C LEU A 254 -8.67 -7.35 13.47
N PRO A 255 -7.93 -6.87 12.45
CA PRO A 255 -8.16 -5.57 11.83
C PRO A 255 -9.59 -5.37 11.36
N THR A 256 -10.09 -4.14 11.38
CA THR A 256 -11.48 -3.83 10.97
C THR A 256 -11.65 -3.55 9.49
N PHE A 257 -10.61 -3.72 8.69
CA PHE A 257 -10.63 -3.51 7.25
C PHE A 257 -10.16 -4.75 6.50
N GLU A 258 -10.73 -4.97 5.33
CA GLU A 258 -10.33 -6.07 4.44
C GLU A 258 -8.96 -5.82 3.81
N SER A 259 -8.19 -6.89 3.66
CA SER A 259 -6.92 -6.89 2.93
C SER A 259 -6.59 -8.32 2.53
N GLU A 260 -6.16 -8.50 1.28
CA GLU A 260 -5.65 -9.78 0.79
C GLU A 260 -4.21 -10.05 1.25
N ARG A 261 -3.54 -9.05 1.84
CA ARG A 261 -2.14 -9.15 2.30
C ARG A 261 -1.94 -8.40 3.62
N MET A 262 -2.71 -8.75 4.65
CA MET A 262 -2.57 -8.15 5.98
C MET A 262 -1.23 -8.57 6.62
N PRO A 263 -0.32 -7.63 6.96
CA PRO A 263 1.00 -7.98 7.45
C PRO A 263 0.97 -8.51 8.88
N LEU A 264 1.73 -9.58 9.13
CA LEU A 264 2.04 -10.11 10.45
C LEU A 264 3.58 -10.17 10.62
N PRO A 265 4.23 -9.02 10.89
CA PRO A 265 5.68 -8.94 10.94
C PRO A 265 6.25 -9.59 12.20
N LEU A 266 7.33 -10.35 12.04
CA LEU A 266 8.11 -10.93 13.13
C LEU A 266 9.59 -10.60 12.91
N TYR A 267 10.23 -10.11 13.98
CA TYR A 267 11.65 -9.76 13.95
C TYR A 267 12.45 -10.75 14.78
N VAL A 268 13.69 -11.02 14.34
CA VAL A 268 14.63 -11.90 15.04
C VAL A 268 15.91 -11.15 15.41
N ASP A 269 16.42 -11.44 16.60
CA ASP A 269 17.78 -11.13 17.03
C ASP A 269 18.49 -12.46 17.34
N LEU A 270 19.54 -12.80 16.61
CA LEU A 270 20.20 -14.09 16.75
C LEU A 270 21.26 -14.12 17.86
N ASP A 271 21.83 -12.97 18.21
CA ASP A 271 23.06 -12.89 19.02
C ASP A 271 22.95 -11.97 20.25
N GLY A 272 21.77 -11.38 20.49
CA GLY A 272 21.54 -10.47 21.60
C GLY A 272 22.10 -9.07 21.39
N SER A 273 22.49 -8.75 20.16
CA SER A 273 22.94 -7.40 19.77
C SER A 273 21.83 -6.35 19.86
N SER A 274 20.56 -6.78 19.95
CA SER A 274 19.36 -5.95 19.77
C SER A 274 19.28 -5.29 18.38
N GLU A 275 20.03 -5.82 17.40
CA GLU A 275 19.85 -5.51 15.98
C GLU A 275 18.74 -6.41 15.43
N TRP A 276 17.49 -5.99 15.65
CA TRP A 276 16.29 -6.69 15.18
C TRP A 276 16.24 -6.74 13.66
N ARG A 277 16.13 -7.94 13.09
CA ARG A 277 16.07 -8.19 11.65
C ARG A 277 14.67 -8.69 11.28
N SER A 278 14.03 -8.07 10.29
CA SER A 278 12.72 -8.53 9.85
C SER A 278 12.87 -9.88 9.17
N LEU A 279 12.09 -10.87 9.60
CA LEU A 279 11.84 -12.07 8.81
C LEU A 279 10.91 -11.71 7.64
N PRO A 280 10.88 -12.53 6.57
CA PRO A 280 9.92 -12.35 5.49
C PRO A 280 8.50 -12.30 6.04
N ILE A 281 7.73 -11.28 5.66
CA ILE A 281 6.36 -11.12 6.16
C ILE A 281 5.50 -12.26 5.61
N THR A 282 4.84 -13.01 6.49
CA THR A 282 3.83 -14.03 6.14
C THR A 282 2.44 -13.43 6.33
N PRO A 283 1.83 -12.81 5.31
CA PRO A 283 0.57 -12.10 5.45
C PRO A 283 -0.61 -13.07 5.51
N PHE A 284 -1.73 -12.61 6.08
CA PHE A 284 -3.00 -13.34 6.08
C PHE A 284 -4.11 -12.51 5.42
N VAL A 285 -5.24 -13.15 5.13
CA VAL A 285 -6.38 -12.55 4.43
C VAL A 285 -7.46 -12.13 5.44
N VAL A 286 -7.88 -10.88 5.36
CA VAL A 286 -9.06 -10.34 6.05
C VAL A 286 -10.11 -9.95 5.02
N ILE A 287 -11.35 -10.40 5.21
CA ILE A 287 -12.50 -10.10 4.35
C ILE A 287 -13.56 -9.31 5.12
N GLY A 288 -14.44 -8.60 4.40
CA GLY A 288 -15.57 -7.92 5.02
C GLY A 288 -16.60 -8.88 5.65
N GLY A 289 -17.40 -8.35 6.57
CA GLY A 289 -18.51 -9.09 7.22
C GLY A 289 -19.81 -9.08 6.42
N GLU A 290 -20.93 -9.35 7.12
CA GLU A 290 -22.27 -9.37 6.54
C GLU A 290 -22.67 -8.01 5.95
N ALA A 291 -23.52 -8.03 4.90
CA ALA A 291 -24.05 -6.82 4.29
C ALA A 291 -24.97 -6.08 5.27
N VAL A 292 -24.60 -4.85 5.61
CA VAL A 292 -25.42 -3.93 6.43
C VAL A 292 -25.65 -2.59 5.74
N GLY A 293 -24.94 -2.33 4.63
CA GLY A 293 -25.07 -1.13 3.81
C GLY A 293 -24.95 -1.43 2.33
N VAL A 294 -25.29 -0.44 1.50
CA VAL A 294 -25.12 -0.48 0.04
C VAL A 294 -24.77 0.91 -0.48
N HIS A 295 -23.96 1.00 -1.54
CA HIS A 295 -23.60 2.25 -2.19
C HIS A 295 -23.57 2.10 -3.72
N GLY A 296 -23.93 3.18 -4.43
CA GLY A 296 -23.99 3.22 -5.89
C GLY A 296 -22.90 4.11 -6.50
N PHE A 297 -22.28 3.66 -7.59
CA PHE A 297 -21.31 4.46 -8.34
C PHE A 297 -21.67 4.45 -9.83
N GLY A 298 -21.82 5.63 -10.42
CA GLY A 298 -22.02 5.83 -11.86
C GLY A 298 -21.29 7.07 -12.36
N PRO A 299 -21.36 7.38 -13.67
CA PRO A 299 -20.82 8.63 -14.20
C PRO A 299 -21.57 9.84 -13.62
N SER A 300 -20.92 11.00 -13.60
CA SER A 300 -21.56 12.24 -13.14
C SER A 300 -22.28 13.00 -14.25
N ILE A 301 -21.87 12.83 -15.51
CA ILE A 301 -22.48 13.49 -16.68
C ILE A 301 -22.64 12.46 -17.80
N VAL A 302 -23.84 12.39 -18.37
CA VAL A 302 -24.20 11.56 -19.52
C VAL A 302 -25.10 12.35 -20.49
N GLU A 303 -25.14 11.94 -21.75
CA GLU A 303 -26.11 12.46 -22.72
C GLU A 303 -27.50 11.81 -22.59
N PRO A 304 -28.58 12.46 -23.04
CA PRO A 304 -29.91 11.86 -23.09
C PRO A 304 -29.94 10.51 -23.81
N GLY A 305 -30.30 9.45 -23.08
CA GLY A 305 -30.40 8.09 -23.60
C GLY A 305 -29.05 7.38 -23.80
N GLU A 306 -27.95 7.99 -23.39
CA GLU A 306 -26.66 7.32 -23.33
C GLU A 306 -26.72 6.16 -22.32
N ASN A 307 -26.17 5.01 -22.71
CA ASN A 307 -26.02 3.88 -21.80
C ASN A 307 -24.81 4.11 -20.88
N PHE A 308 -24.98 3.84 -19.59
CA PHE A 308 -23.92 3.90 -18.62
C PHE A 308 -23.98 2.76 -17.61
N GLU A 309 -22.82 2.45 -17.03
CA GLU A 309 -22.69 1.47 -15.95
C GLU A 309 -23.01 2.11 -14.60
N LEU A 310 -23.89 1.48 -13.83
CA LEU A 310 -24.09 1.74 -12.40
C LEU A 310 -23.63 0.53 -11.59
N SER A 311 -22.60 0.72 -10.77
CA SER A 311 -22.13 -0.30 -9.83
C SER A 311 -22.87 -0.19 -8.50
N VAL A 312 -23.52 -1.26 -8.08
CA VAL A 312 -24.17 -1.43 -6.77
C VAL A 312 -23.26 -2.28 -5.89
N ARG A 313 -22.72 -1.69 -4.82
CA ARG A 313 -21.76 -2.33 -3.90
C ARG A 313 -22.38 -2.51 -2.51
N ALA A 314 -22.55 -3.74 -2.06
CA ALA A 314 -22.90 -4.10 -0.70
C ALA A 314 -21.66 -4.02 0.21
N GLN A 315 -21.86 -3.52 1.44
CA GLN A 315 -20.78 -3.28 2.38
C GLN A 315 -21.12 -3.69 3.81
N ASP A 316 -20.09 -4.03 4.57
CA ASP A 316 -20.21 -4.34 5.99
C ASP A 316 -20.24 -3.06 6.85
N GLN A 317 -20.29 -3.23 8.17
CA GLN A 317 -20.35 -2.12 9.13
C GLN A 317 -19.09 -1.23 9.14
N PHE A 318 -17.99 -1.71 8.54
CA PHE A 318 -16.73 -1.00 8.40
C PHE A 318 -16.48 -0.56 6.94
N PHE A 319 -17.50 -0.59 6.09
CA PHE A 319 -17.44 -0.25 4.66
C PHE A 319 -16.55 -1.17 3.81
N ASN A 320 -16.12 -2.33 4.34
CA ASN A 320 -15.49 -3.38 3.54
C ASN A 320 -16.50 -3.94 2.54
N ARG A 321 -16.01 -4.57 1.47
CA ARG A 321 -16.87 -5.31 0.56
C ARG A 321 -17.54 -6.42 1.37
N ALA A 322 -18.87 -6.44 1.39
CA ALA A 322 -19.60 -7.43 2.18
C ALA A 322 -19.32 -8.85 1.68
N THR A 323 -19.35 -9.82 2.59
CA THR A 323 -19.29 -11.24 2.25
C THR A 323 -20.49 -12.00 2.85
N GLY A 324 -20.66 -13.26 2.45
CA GLY A 324 -21.79 -14.08 2.86
C GLY A 324 -23.04 -13.82 2.04
N ALA A 325 -24.21 -13.75 2.69
CA ALA A 325 -25.49 -13.58 2.01
C ALA A 325 -25.69 -12.12 1.57
N ILE A 326 -25.74 -11.89 0.25
CA ILE A 326 -25.99 -10.57 -0.33
C ILE A 326 -27.44 -10.50 -0.83
N PRO A 327 -28.27 -9.58 -0.32
CA PRO A 327 -29.64 -9.44 -0.80
C PRO A 327 -29.67 -8.81 -2.19
N ALA A 328 -30.76 -9.03 -2.92
CA ALA A 328 -31.09 -8.25 -4.11
C ALA A 328 -31.44 -6.81 -3.70
N PHE A 329 -31.04 -5.84 -4.52
CA PHE A 329 -31.29 -4.41 -4.33
C PHE A 329 -32.11 -3.87 -5.49
N GLU A 330 -33.19 -3.16 -5.17
CA GLU A 330 -33.87 -2.27 -6.11
C GLU A 330 -33.02 -1.02 -6.31
N VAL A 331 -32.84 -0.62 -7.56
CA VAL A 331 -32.21 0.63 -7.97
C VAL A 331 -33.29 1.59 -8.40
N LEU A 332 -33.31 2.77 -7.76
CA LEU A 332 -34.28 3.80 -8.00
C LEU A 332 -33.61 5.04 -8.59
N VAL A 333 -34.21 5.58 -9.65
CA VAL A 333 -33.89 6.90 -10.21
C VAL A 333 -35.10 7.78 -9.92
N ASP A 334 -34.90 8.87 -9.17
CA ASP A 334 -35.97 9.80 -8.77
C ASP A 334 -37.20 9.10 -8.16
N GLU A 335 -36.95 8.16 -7.25
CA GLU A 335 -37.96 7.35 -6.55
C GLU A 335 -38.66 6.28 -7.40
N GLU A 336 -38.34 6.15 -8.70
CA GLU A 336 -38.86 5.10 -9.57
C GLU A 336 -37.89 3.92 -9.69
N VAL A 337 -38.38 2.69 -9.48
CA VAL A 337 -37.55 1.47 -9.63
C VAL A 337 -37.24 1.25 -11.12
N VAL A 338 -35.97 1.34 -11.49
CA VAL A 338 -35.49 1.15 -12.87
C VAL A 338 -34.81 -0.20 -13.08
N ALA A 339 -34.27 -0.80 -12.02
CA ALA A 339 -33.58 -2.09 -12.08
C ALA A 339 -33.59 -2.82 -10.73
N THR A 340 -33.21 -4.09 -10.75
CA THR A 340 -33.05 -4.90 -9.54
C THR A 340 -31.86 -5.83 -9.72
N THR A 341 -30.94 -5.86 -8.75
CA THR A 341 -29.80 -6.80 -8.76
C THR A 341 -30.28 -8.23 -8.45
N ALA A 342 -29.53 -9.24 -8.88
CA ALA A 342 -29.93 -10.64 -8.66
C ALA A 342 -29.85 -11.09 -7.19
N GLY A 343 -29.00 -10.45 -6.37
CA GLY A 343 -28.70 -10.87 -5.00
C GLY A 343 -27.82 -12.12 -4.97
N SER A 344 -26.50 -11.92 -5.03
CA SER A 344 -25.49 -12.98 -4.97
C SER A 344 -24.10 -12.39 -4.75
N ASP A 345 -23.79 -11.36 -5.53
CA ASP A 345 -22.47 -10.75 -5.58
C ASP A 345 -22.48 -9.42 -4.82
N ALA A 346 -21.42 -9.19 -4.04
CA ALA A 346 -21.26 -7.95 -3.28
C ALA A 346 -21.13 -6.72 -4.19
N ILE A 347 -20.73 -6.91 -5.45
CA ILE A 347 -20.71 -5.87 -6.47
C ILE A 347 -21.50 -6.38 -7.68
N THR A 348 -22.53 -5.66 -8.08
CA THR A 348 -23.27 -5.89 -9.32
C THR A 348 -23.18 -4.65 -10.19
N VAL A 349 -22.86 -4.80 -11.47
CA VAL A 349 -22.88 -3.71 -12.46
C VAL A 349 -24.14 -3.84 -13.31
N LEU A 350 -24.84 -2.72 -13.49
CA LEU A 350 -26.08 -2.64 -14.27
C LEU A 350 -25.90 -1.61 -15.38
N ASP A 351 -26.35 -1.95 -16.58
CA ASP A 351 -26.47 -0.99 -17.69
C ASP A 351 -27.79 -0.23 -17.58
N LEU A 352 -27.72 1.08 -17.43
CA LEU A 352 -28.87 1.97 -17.33
C LEU A 352 -28.79 3.08 -18.38
N SER A 353 -29.90 3.75 -18.62
CA SER A 353 -29.96 4.99 -19.39
C SER A 353 -31.06 5.90 -18.87
N VAL A 354 -30.86 7.21 -18.98
CA VAL A 354 -31.83 8.23 -18.57
C VAL A 354 -31.97 9.24 -19.72
N THR A 355 -33.20 9.56 -20.08
CA THR A 355 -33.49 10.39 -21.27
C THR A 355 -33.89 11.82 -20.97
N GLU A 356 -34.45 12.09 -19.79
CA GLU A 356 -34.88 13.44 -19.46
C GLU A 356 -33.64 14.28 -19.10
N PRO A 357 -33.44 15.48 -19.68
CA PRO A 357 -32.35 16.35 -19.27
C PRO A 357 -32.55 16.90 -17.85
N GLY A 358 -31.46 17.00 -17.09
CA GLY A 358 -31.47 17.50 -15.72
C GLY A 358 -30.73 16.61 -14.73
N PRO A 359 -30.69 17.01 -13.45
CA PRO A 359 -30.12 16.19 -12.39
C PRO A 359 -31.07 15.06 -12.00
N HIS A 360 -30.52 13.87 -11.81
CA HIS A 360 -31.22 12.66 -11.35
C HIS A 360 -30.53 12.08 -10.12
N TRP A 361 -31.32 11.56 -9.17
CA TRP A 361 -30.83 11.01 -7.91
C TRP A 361 -31.00 9.51 -7.83
N ILE A 362 -29.92 8.82 -7.45
CA ILE A 362 -29.88 7.37 -7.29
C ILE A 362 -30.12 6.98 -5.83
N SER A 363 -31.14 6.15 -5.60
CA SER A 363 -31.39 5.51 -4.30
C SER A 363 -31.39 3.99 -4.44
N LEU A 364 -30.97 3.30 -3.39
CA LEU A 364 -30.84 1.84 -3.36
C LEU A 364 -31.56 1.30 -2.13
N ARG A 365 -32.32 0.21 -2.27
CA ARG A 365 -32.89 -0.51 -1.13
C ARG A 365 -32.94 -2.01 -1.36
N SER A 366 -32.68 -2.80 -0.32
CA SER A 366 -32.87 -4.25 -0.39
C SER A 366 -34.35 -4.59 -0.57
N ILE A 367 -34.64 -5.75 -1.16
CA ILE A 367 -36.03 -6.22 -1.41
C ILE A 367 -36.86 -6.31 -0.11
N ASP A 368 -36.21 -6.61 1.02
CA ASP A 368 -36.88 -6.63 2.33
C ASP A 368 -36.94 -5.24 3.01
N GLY A 369 -36.40 -4.20 2.38
CA GLY A 369 -36.37 -2.82 2.85
C GLY A 369 -35.46 -2.56 4.05
N ARG A 370 -34.65 -3.52 4.50
CA ARG A 370 -33.81 -3.38 5.70
C ARG A 370 -32.51 -2.62 5.47
N ILE A 371 -31.94 -2.74 4.27
CA ILE A 371 -30.70 -2.08 3.88
C ILE A 371 -31.05 -1.01 2.87
N THR A 372 -30.58 0.21 3.10
CA THR A 372 -30.77 1.34 2.19
C THR A 372 -29.44 2.04 1.93
N GLY A 373 -29.33 2.67 0.77
CA GLY A 373 -28.14 3.42 0.37
C GLY A 373 -28.45 4.41 -0.74
N ILE A 374 -27.43 5.13 -1.17
CA ILE A 374 -27.50 6.13 -2.24
C ILE A 374 -26.36 5.91 -3.24
N GLY A 375 -26.55 6.40 -4.46
CA GLY A 375 -25.49 6.59 -5.42
C GLY A 375 -25.17 8.07 -5.65
N ASN A 376 -24.10 8.36 -6.39
CA ASN A 376 -23.83 9.73 -6.82
C ASN A 376 -24.93 10.25 -7.77
N PRO A 377 -25.21 11.56 -7.77
CA PRO A 377 -26.12 12.15 -8.74
C PRO A 377 -25.56 12.02 -10.16
N ILE A 378 -26.46 12.00 -11.13
CA ILE A 378 -26.16 11.98 -12.57
C ILE A 378 -26.81 13.21 -13.19
N LEU A 379 -26.04 14.01 -13.92
CA LEU A 379 -26.56 15.10 -14.74
C LEU A 379 -26.69 14.61 -16.18
N VAL A 380 -27.93 14.58 -16.68
CA VAL A 380 -28.21 14.34 -18.10
C VAL A 380 -28.14 15.69 -18.82
N GLU A 381 -27.19 15.83 -19.75
CA GLU A 381 -26.90 17.09 -20.45
C GLU A 381 -26.71 16.85 -21.94
N ASP A 382 -27.28 17.74 -22.76
CA ASP A 382 -27.08 17.73 -24.21
C ASP A 382 -25.67 18.22 -24.57
N ASP A 383 -24.95 17.43 -25.38
CA ASP A 383 -23.64 17.79 -25.98
C ASP A 383 -22.64 18.42 -24.97
N PRO A 384 -22.30 17.72 -23.87
CA PRO A 384 -21.44 18.27 -22.84
C PRO A 384 -20.01 18.45 -23.36
N GLU A 385 -19.50 19.69 -23.39
CA GLU A 385 -18.10 19.99 -23.77
C GLU A 385 -17.10 19.26 -22.85
N TYR A 386 -17.43 19.16 -21.57
CA TYR A 386 -16.65 18.44 -20.57
C TYR A 386 -17.54 17.54 -19.71
N ARG A 387 -17.00 16.37 -19.39
CA ARG A 387 -17.53 15.48 -18.35
C ARG A 387 -16.68 15.58 -17.09
N ILE A 388 -17.18 15.05 -15.98
CA ILE A 388 -16.46 14.97 -14.71
C ILE A 388 -15.91 13.57 -14.57
N TYR A 389 -14.59 13.45 -14.46
CA TYR A 389 -13.89 12.21 -14.15
C TYR A 389 -13.37 12.25 -12.72
N TRP A 390 -13.56 11.15 -12.01
CA TRP A 390 -13.22 11.01 -10.60
C TRP A 390 -11.94 10.22 -10.43
N GLY A 391 -11.03 10.74 -9.61
CA GLY A 391 -9.80 10.02 -9.34
C GLY A 391 -9.15 10.40 -8.03
N ASP A 392 -8.13 9.62 -7.71
CA ASP A 392 -7.36 9.72 -6.49
C ASP A 392 -5.88 9.76 -6.86
N THR A 393 -5.24 10.91 -6.64
CA THR A 393 -3.86 11.18 -7.06
C THR A 393 -2.83 10.88 -5.97
N HIS A 394 -3.26 10.43 -4.80
CA HIS A 394 -2.40 10.24 -3.64
C HIS A 394 -2.89 9.04 -2.82
N GLY A 395 -2.17 7.93 -2.91
CA GLY A 395 -2.48 6.72 -2.14
C GLY A 395 -1.35 5.70 -2.21
N HIS A 396 -1.29 4.89 -1.18
CA HIS A 396 -0.21 3.96 -0.85
C HIS A 396 -0.73 2.52 -0.74
N SER A 397 0.18 1.56 -0.85
CA SER A 397 -0.09 0.13 -0.79
C SER A 397 0.84 -0.59 0.18
N GLY A 398 0.99 -1.91 0.09
CA GLY A 398 1.83 -2.71 1.00
C GLY A 398 3.34 -2.46 0.95
N TYR A 399 3.77 -1.35 0.33
CA TYR A 399 5.14 -0.86 0.35
C TYR A 399 5.25 0.32 1.29
N SER A 400 6.49 0.72 1.60
CA SER A 400 6.77 1.82 2.51
C SER A 400 6.17 1.65 3.91
N GLU A 401 4.98 2.23 4.12
CA GLU A 401 4.26 2.25 5.39
C GLU A 401 2.78 1.86 5.24
N GLY A 402 2.35 1.44 4.04
CA GLY A 402 0.98 1.01 3.80
C GLY A 402 0.78 -0.52 3.88
N ILE A 403 -0.44 -0.95 3.62
CA ILE A 403 -0.89 -2.33 3.73
C ILE A 403 -1.53 -2.77 2.42
N GLY A 404 -1.32 -4.02 2.00
CA GLY A 404 -1.94 -4.62 0.82
C GLY A 404 -0.95 -4.91 -0.30
N THR A 405 -1.37 -4.70 -1.54
CA THR A 405 -0.52 -4.89 -2.73
C THR A 405 -0.89 -3.83 -3.78
N VAL A 406 0.02 -3.55 -4.71
CA VAL A 406 -0.27 -2.67 -5.85
C VAL A 406 -1.42 -3.21 -6.70
N ASP A 407 -1.48 -4.54 -6.88
CA ASP A 407 -2.57 -5.19 -7.60
C ASP A 407 -3.93 -4.95 -6.92
N TYR A 408 -4.01 -5.16 -5.60
CA TYR A 408 -5.22 -4.90 -4.84
C TYR A 408 -5.58 -3.40 -4.84
N PHE A 409 -4.60 -2.50 -4.75
CA PHE A 409 -4.80 -1.06 -4.88
C PHE A 409 -5.48 -0.71 -6.22
N MET A 410 -4.97 -1.25 -7.34
CA MET A 410 -5.52 -0.99 -8.67
C MET A 410 -6.92 -1.60 -8.84
N ARG A 411 -7.15 -2.84 -8.38
CA ARG A 411 -8.48 -3.45 -8.40
C ARG A 411 -9.47 -2.69 -7.55
N PHE A 412 -9.08 -2.27 -6.35
CA PHE A 412 -9.97 -1.50 -5.48
C PHE A 412 -10.37 -0.18 -6.14
N ALA A 413 -9.40 0.56 -6.71
CA ALA A 413 -9.67 1.79 -7.45
C ALA A 413 -10.67 1.57 -8.59
N ARG A 414 -10.44 0.56 -9.45
CA ARG A 414 -11.26 0.29 -10.63
C ARG A 414 -12.63 -0.32 -10.30
N ASP A 415 -12.66 -1.28 -9.37
CA ASP A 415 -13.80 -2.19 -9.19
C ASP A 415 -14.65 -1.85 -7.95
N ASP A 416 -14.02 -1.51 -6.80
CA ASP A 416 -14.75 -1.14 -5.58
C ASP A 416 -15.15 0.32 -5.57
N ALA A 417 -14.18 1.20 -5.83
CA ALA A 417 -14.33 2.64 -5.77
C ALA A 417 -14.79 3.25 -7.10
N ARG A 418 -14.75 2.48 -8.21
CA ARG A 418 -15.15 2.90 -9.56
C ARG A 418 -14.52 4.22 -10.02
N LEU A 419 -13.25 4.41 -9.75
CA LEU A 419 -12.49 5.58 -10.19
C LEU A 419 -12.26 5.54 -11.70
N ASP A 420 -12.21 6.71 -12.33
CA ASP A 420 -11.83 6.85 -13.74
C ASP A 420 -10.31 6.90 -13.90
N PHE A 421 -9.61 7.47 -12.92
CA PHE A 421 -8.16 7.51 -12.88
C PHE A 421 -7.61 7.37 -11.46
N VAL A 422 -6.36 6.93 -11.34
CA VAL A 422 -5.70 6.79 -10.04
C VAL A 422 -4.20 7.06 -10.18
N THR A 423 -3.53 7.40 -9.09
CA THR A 423 -2.07 7.37 -9.00
C THR A 423 -1.69 6.62 -7.75
N HIS A 424 -0.86 5.60 -7.93
CA HIS A 424 -0.18 4.94 -6.83
C HIS A 424 1.10 5.73 -6.54
N SER A 425 1.21 6.30 -5.34
CA SER A 425 2.17 7.38 -5.05
C SER A 425 2.97 7.09 -3.80
N GLU A 426 3.69 5.98 -3.79
CA GLU A 426 4.53 5.58 -2.64
C GLU A 426 5.58 6.63 -2.26
N HIS A 427 5.90 6.67 -0.97
CA HIS A 427 7.00 7.46 -0.43
C HIS A 427 8.36 7.04 -1.02
N ASP A 428 9.01 7.93 -1.77
CA ASP A 428 10.31 7.66 -2.39
C ASP A 428 11.47 7.41 -1.42
N VAL A 429 11.30 7.73 -0.14
CA VAL A 429 12.29 7.46 0.91
C VAL A 429 12.26 6.00 1.36
N TRP A 430 11.18 5.28 1.07
CA TRP A 430 10.99 3.88 1.43
C TRP A 430 10.80 2.96 0.23
N LEU A 431 10.60 3.53 -0.96
CA LEU A 431 10.46 2.81 -2.21
C LEU A 431 11.81 2.28 -2.74
N ASP A 432 11.90 0.97 -2.95
CA ASP A 432 13.05 0.35 -3.61
C ASP A 432 12.89 0.19 -5.13
N ALA A 433 13.97 -0.20 -5.81
CA ALA A 433 14.00 -0.35 -7.26
C ALA A 433 13.10 -1.49 -7.80
N GLY A 434 12.93 -2.57 -7.03
CA GLY A 434 12.05 -3.68 -7.40
C GLY A 434 10.58 -3.33 -7.24
N GLU A 435 10.23 -2.64 -6.15
CA GLU A 435 8.90 -2.09 -5.88
C GLU A 435 8.50 -1.07 -6.96
N TRP A 436 9.39 -0.13 -7.32
CA TRP A 436 9.12 0.82 -8.41
C TRP A 436 8.82 0.11 -9.74
N GLU A 437 9.63 -0.90 -10.08
CA GLU A 437 9.42 -1.66 -11.32
C GLU A 437 8.09 -2.42 -11.31
N LEU A 438 7.65 -2.91 -10.14
CA LEU A 438 6.32 -3.51 -10.00
C LEU A 438 5.22 -2.46 -10.18
N ILE A 439 5.30 -1.31 -9.51
CA ILE A 439 4.32 -0.21 -9.64
C ILE A 439 4.18 0.19 -11.11
N ARG A 440 5.30 0.34 -11.81
CA ARG A 440 5.36 0.67 -13.24
C ARG A 440 4.67 -0.38 -14.11
N LYS A 441 4.99 -1.66 -13.90
CA LYS A 441 4.37 -2.77 -14.66
C LYS A 441 2.88 -2.88 -14.40
N THR A 442 2.47 -2.87 -13.13
CA THR A 442 1.06 -2.99 -12.75
C THR A 442 0.26 -1.78 -13.23
N SER A 443 0.82 -0.57 -13.18
CA SER A 443 0.18 0.61 -13.79
C SER A 443 -0.03 0.42 -15.30
N ALA A 444 0.96 -0.11 -16.03
CA ALA A 444 0.79 -0.38 -17.46
C ALA A 444 -0.23 -1.51 -17.75
N GLU A 445 -0.29 -2.54 -16.89
CA GLU A 445 -1.20 -3.67 -17.04
C GLU A 445 -2.67 -3.28 -16.83
N TYR A 446 -2.92 -2.40 -15.86
CA TYR A 446 -4.27 -1.93 -15.53
C TYR A 446 -4.74 -0.76 -16.41
N ASP A 447 -3.88 -0.19 -17.25
CA ASP A 447 -4.25 0.87 -18.18
C ASP A 447 -5.23 0.35 -19.23
N GLU A 448 -6.50 0.74 -19.07
CA GLU A 448 -7.57 0.44 -20.01
C GLU A 448 -8.14 1.76 -20.53
N PRO A 449 -7.60 2.29 -21.66
CA PRO A 449 -8.04 3.56 -22.22
C PRO A 449 -9.55 3.60 -22.41
N GLY A 450 -10.17 4.72 -22.03
CA GLY A 450 -11.61 4.84 -22.09
C GLY A 450 -12.35 4.10 -20.97
N LYS A 451 -11.67 3.47 -20.00
CA LYS A 451 -12.26 2.82 -18.81
C LYS A 451 -11.59 3.17 -17.48
N PHE A 452 -10.29 2.93 -17.36
CA PHE A 452 -9.54 3.13 -16.12
C PHE A 452 -8.10 3.54 -16.43
N ILE A 453 -7.67 4.68 -15.89
CA ILE A 453 -6.40 5.32 -16.25
C ILE A 453 -5.51 5.44 -15.01
N PRO A 454 -4.58 4.50 -14.79
CA PRO A 454 -3.52 4.66 -13.80
C PRO A 454 -2.45 5.62 -14.32
N TYR A 455 -2.00 6.57 -13.51
CA TYR A 455 -0.79 7.35 -13.76
C TYR A 455 0.37 6.77 -12.95
N LEU A 456 1.55 6.71 -13.57
CA LEU A 456 2.78 6.37 -12.88
C LEU A 456 3.25 7.60 -12.08
N GLY A 457 3.47 7.43 -10.79
CA GLY A 457 3.89 8.51 -9.93
C GLY A 457 4.49 8.03 -8.62
N TRP A 458 4.97 8.98 -7.83
CA TRP A 458 5.52 8.74 -6.49
C TRP A 458 5.31 9.96 -5.61
N GLU A 459 5.41 9.79 -4.30
CA GLU A 459 5.45 10.89 -3.35
C GLU A 459 6.92 11.25 -3.03
N TRP A 460 7.36 12.39 -3.53
CA TRP A 460 8.65 12.96 -3.16
C TRP A 460 8.59 13.44 -1.71
N THR A 461 9.33 12.76 -0.82
CA THR A 461 9.06 12.78 0.61
C THR A 461 10.18 13.45 1.38
N ARG A 462 10.00 14.72 1.75
CA ARG A 462 10.99 15.49 2.53
C ARG A 462 10.36 16.29 3.65
N HIS A 463 11.11 16.48 4.73
CA HIS A 463 10.70 17.39 5.81
C HIS A 463 10.41 18.80 5.26
N THR A 464 9.36 19.46 5.75
CA THR A 464 8.96 20.86 5.41
C THR A 464 10.12 21.82 5.12
N ARG A 465 11.17 21.84 5.96
CA ARG A 465 12.35 22.72 5.81
C ARG A 465 13.14 22.52 4.50
N PHE A 466 12.97 21.38 3.83
CA PHE A 466 13.64 21.03 2.59
C PHE A 466 12.70 21.06 1.38
N GLY A 467 11.40 21.23 1.59
CA GLY A 467 10.44 21.17 0.50
C GLY A 467 9.10 20.60 0.89
N GLY A 468 8.96 19.85 1.99
CA GLY A 468 7.69 19.15 2.24
C GLY A 468 7.46 18.00 1.27
N HIS A 469 6.24 17.46 1.25
CA HIS A 469 5.87 16.33 0.40
C HIS A 469 5.18 16.79 -0.88
N HIS A 470 5.51 16.16 -2.01
CA HIS A 470 4.97 16.47 -3.33
C HIS A 470 4.69 15.18 -4.10
N ASN A 471 3.46 14.96 -4.55
CA ASN A 471 3.14 13.87 -5.47
C ASN A 471 3.57 14.26 -6.88
N VAL A 472 4.30 13.39 -7.58
CA VAL A 472 4.78 13.63 -8.94
C VAL A 472 4.21 12.56 -9.86
N LEU A 473 3.59 12.99 -10.96
CA LEU A 473 2.89 12.13 -11.91
C LEU A 473 3.45 12.33 -13.31
N PHE A 474 3.71 11.22 -14.01
CA PHE A 474 4.02 11.21 -15.42
C PHE A 474 2.75 11.11 -16.26
N ARG A 475 2.69 11.86 -17.37
CA ARG A 475 1.62 11.70 -18.36
C ARG A 475 1.58 10.27 -18.90
N GLU A 476 2.72 9.76 -19.33
CA GLU A 476 2.90 8.44 -19.94
C GLU A 476 3.58 7.46 -18.99
N ILE A 477 3.34 6.17 -19.20
CA ILE A 477 4.03 5.09 -18.47
C ILE A 477 5.16 4.55 -19.36
N LYS A 478 6.40 4.93 -19.06
CA LYS A 478 7.61 4.48 -19.79
C LYS A 478 8.56 3.73 -18.86
N ASP A 479 9.87 3.81 -19.09
CA ASP A 479 10.97 3.31 -18.27
C ASP A 479 11.55 4.41 -17.35
N GLN A 480 10.77 5.47 -17.10
CA GLN A 480 11.18 6.61 -16.29
C GLN A 480 11.44 6.21 -14.84
N MET A 481 12.48 6.81 -14.26
CA MET A 481 12.86 6.62 -12.85
C MET A 481 12.43 7.83 -12.02
N PRO A 482 12.04 7.63 -10.75
CA PRO A 482 11.64 8.73 -9.89
C PRO A 482 12.83 9.66 -9.63
N VAL A 483 12.59 10.96 -9.63
CA VAL A 483 13.55 11.94 -9.11
C VAL A 483 13.45 11.90 -7.58
N SER A 484 14.07 10.88 -6.98
CA SER A 484 13.94 10.61 -5.54
C SER A 484 14.61 11.69 -4.68
N GLY A 485 13.96 12.06 -3.59
CA GLY A 485 14.45 12.90 -2.51
C GLY A 485 15.65 12.32 -1.78
N LEU A 486 15.98 11.05 -1.96
CA LEU A 486 17.23 10.46 -1.48
C LEU A 486 18.45 10.95 -2.29
N SER A 487 18.26 11.28 -3.56
CA SER A 487 19.28 11.79 -4.48
C SER A 487 19.18 13.30 -4.72
N TYR A 488 17.96 13.85 -4.63
CA TYR A 488 17.65 15.26 -4.86
C TYR A 488 16.96 15.85 -3.61
N PRO A 489 17.73 16.14 -2.54
CA PRO A 489 17.20 16.24 -1.17
C PRO A 489 16.49 17.56 -0.83
N VAL A 490 16.33 18.46 -1.81
CA VAL A 490 15.68 19.77 -1.64
C VAL A 490 14.78 20.08 -2.84
N LEU A 491 13.72 20.84 -2.62
CA LEU A 491 12.67 21.08 -3.60
C LEU A 491 13.19 21.71 -4.91
N SER A 492 14.11 22.67 -4.81
CA SER A 492 14.73 23.26 -6.00
C SER A 492 15.52 22.26 -6.84
N ALA A 493 16.06 21.20 -6.22
CA ALA A 493 16.78 20.14 -6.92
C ALA A 493 15.80 19.17 -7.59
N LEU A 494 14.64 18.90 -6.97
CA LEU A 494 13.55 18.15 -7.61
C LEU A 494 13.14 18.85 -8.92
N TYR A 495 12.80 20.14 -8.86
CA TYR A 495 12.36 20.87 -10.06
C TYR A 495 13.43 20.95 -11.14
N ALA A 496 14.66 21.29 -10.77
CA ALA A 496 15.76 21.39 -11.74
C ALA A 496 15.97 20.07 -12.47
N GLU A 497 15.92 18.94 -11.75
CA GLU A 497 16.12 17.63 -12.35
C GLU A 497 14.92 17.18 -13.19
N LEU A 498 13.68 17.51 -12.78
CA LEU A 498 12.49 17.23 -13.58
C LEU A 498 12.53 17.96 -14.93
N HIS A 499 12.94 19.24 -14.94
CA HIS A 499 13.13 20.00 -16.19
C HIS A 499 14.27 19.48 -17.05
N GLU A 500 15.35 18.98 -16.44
CA GLU A 500 16.48 18.41 -17.18
C GLU A 500 16.11 17.08 -17.85
N ARG A 501 15.35 16.23 -17.17
CA ARG A 501 15.02 14.87 -17.63
C ARG A 501 13.77 14.78 -18.49
N HIS A 502 12.83 15.71 -18.33
CA HIS A 502 11.49 15.58 -18.86
C HIS A 502 10.97 16.91 -19.42
N ASP A 503 10.06 16.79 -20.39
CA ASP A 503 9.23 17.91 -20.80
C ASP A 503 8.22 18.22 -19.69
N ALA A 504 8.22 19.46 -19.22
CA ALA A 504 7.31 19.92 -18.17
C ALA A 504 5.83 19.75 -18.54
N ASP A 505 5.47 19.71 -19.82
CA ASP A 505 4.09 19.45 -20.26
C ASP A 505 3.62 18.01 -20.02
N ASN A 506 4.56 17.10 -19.71
CA ASN A 506 4.32 15.69 -19.41
C ASN A 506 4.46 15.36 -17.92
N ILE A 507 4.59 16.37 -17.05
CA ILE A 507 4.72 16.24 -15.60
C ILE A 507 3.66 17.09 -14.89
N VAL A 508 3.06 16.50 -13.86
CA VAL A 508 2.28 17.22 -12.84
C VAL A 508 2.92 16.93 -11.48
N VAL A 509 3.20 18.00 -10.74
CA VAL A 509 3.62 17.97 -9.34
C VAL A 509 2.47 18.53 -8.51
N ILE A 510 2.09 17.83 -7.45
CA ILE A 510 0.98 18.18 -6.57
C ILE A 510 1.52 18.28 -5.13
N PRO A 511 1.79 19.48 -4.61
CA PRO A 511 2.14 19.66 -3.22
C PRO A 511 0.91 19.42 -2.34
N HIS A 512 1.12 18.79 -1.18
CA HIS A 512 0.03 18.55 -0.22
C HIS A 512 0.32 19.11 1.17
N ALA A 513 -0.77 19.37 1.89
CA ALA A 513 -0.74 20.20 3.09
C ALA A 513 -0.44 19.46 4.40
N HIS A 514 -0.37 18.12 4.40
CA HIS A 514 -0.03 17.35 5.59
C HIS A 514 1.43 17.59 6.02
N ASN A 515 2.33 17.68 5.04
CA ASN A 515 3.73 18.04 5.25
C ASN A 515 4.14 19.13 4.24
N PRO A 516 3.70 20.38 4.46
CA PRO A 516 3.72 21.41 3.43
C PRO A 516 5.12 21.93 3.15
N GLY A 517 5.40 22.14 1.87
CA GLY A 517 6.53 22.93 1.40
C GLY A 517 6.35 24.43 1.60
N ASP A 518 7.42 25.17 1.34
CA ASP A 518 7.31 26.61 1.19
C ASP A 518 6.71 26.94 -0.18
N PHE A 519 5.41 27.22 -0.21
CA PHE A 519 4.65 27.53 -1.43
C PHE A 519 5.28 28.62 -2.31
N ARG A 520 6.14 29.49 -1.76
CA ARG A 520 6.87 30.53 -2.53
C ARG A 520 7.90 29.95 -3.50
N GLN A 521 8.29 28.69 -3.32
CA GLN A 521 9.19 27.96 -4.21
C GLN A 521 8.45 27.24 -5.36
N SER A 522 7.12 27.37 -5.42
CA SER A 522 6.28 26.71 -6.44
C SER A 522 6.74 27.01 -7.85
N ASP A 523 6.85 25.94 -8.66
CA ASP A 523 7.15 26.02 -10.09
C ASP A 523 5.83 25.96 -10.87
N PRO A 524 5.37 27.06 -11.50
CA PRO A 524 4.07 27.10 -12.16
C PRO A 524 3.97 26.24 -13.42
N GLN A 525 5.10 25.78 -13.98
CA GLN A 525 5.06 24.85 -15.12
C GLN A 525 4.80 23.42 -14.65
N LEU A 526 5.28 23.06 -13.45
CA LEU A 526 5.15 21.71 -12.89
C LEU A 526 3.97 21.57 -11.92
N GLU A 527 3.59 22.62 -11.19
CA GLU A 527 2.55 22.62 -10.14
C GLU A 527 1.26 23.35 -10.56
N PRO A 528 0.44 22.79 -11.47
CA PRO A 528 -0.82 23.43 -11.85
C PRO A 528 -1.86 23.34 -10.72
N ILE A 529 -1.81 22.33 -9.86
CA ILE A 529 -2.84 22.03 -8.85
C ILE A 529 -2.21 21.72 -7.50
N ILE A 530 -2.95 22.00 -6.42
CA ILE A 530 -2.53 21.71 -5.04
C ILE A 530 -3.56 20.84 -4.33
N GLU A 531 -3.11 19.94 -3.47
CA GLU A 531 -3.99 19.08 -2.68
C GLU A 531 -4.44 19.81 -1.40
N ILE A 532 -5.75 20.01 -1.26
CA ILE A 532 -6.34 20.79 -0.16
C ILE A 532 -7.18 19.95 0.81
N MET A 533 -7.27 18.63 0.57
CA MET A 533 -7.99 17.71 1.45
C MET A 533 -7.47 16.28 1.26
N SER A 534 -7.28 15.60 2.38
CA SER A 534 -7.05 14.14 2.45
C SER A 534 -7.59 13.54 3.73
N MET A 535 -7.31 12.25 4.00
CA MET A 535 -7.62 11.63 5.29
C MET A 535 -7.03 12.36 6.50
N HIS A 536 -6.03 13.22 6.29
CA HIS A 536 -5.39 14.00 7.35
C HIS A 536 -6.11 15.29 7.72
N GLY A 537 -7.05 15.76 6.88
CA GLY A 537 -7.82 16.96 7.17
C GLY A 537 -8.27 17.72 5.92
N SER A 538 -8.85 18.89 6.15
CA SER A 538 -9.13 19.88 5.11
C SER A 538 -8.26 21.12 5.36
N PHE A 539 -7.58 21.58 4.32
CA PHE A 539 -6.46 22.50 4.42
C PHE A 539 -6.70 23.81 3.67
N GLN A 540 -7.86 24.45 3.91
CA GLN A 540 -8.20 25.72 3.25
C GLN A 540 -7.13 26.81 3.42
N TRP A 541 -6.37 26.78 4.52
CA TRP A 541 -5.25 27.70 4.75
C TRP A 541 -4.16 27.55 3.69
N PHE A 542 -3.92 26.35 3.16
CA PHE A 542 -2.90 26.05 2.16
C PHE A 542 -3.23 26.73 0.83
N MET A 543 -4.49 26.59 0.39
CA MET A 543 -5.00 27.33 -0.77
C MET A 543 -4.86 28.85 -0.60
N LYS A 544 -5.20 29.38 0.58
CA LYS A 544 -5.06 30.82 0.86
C LYS A 544 -3.61 31.28 0.74
N SER A 545 -2.64 30.48 1.17
CA SER A 545 -1.21 30.78 1.06
C SER A 545 -0.74 30.93 -0.39
N TYR A 546 -1.14 30.02 -1.28
CA TYR A 546 -0.84 30.10 -2.71
C TYR A 546 -1.49 31.33 -3.35
N LEU A 547 -2.81 31.49 -3.15
CA LEU A 547 -3.57 32.59 -3.77
C LEU A 547 -3.09 33.97 -3.29
N SER A 548 -2.74 34.12 -2.01
CA SER A 548 -2.28 35.42 -1.48
C SER A 548 -0.92 35.86 -2.04
N HIS A 549 -0.18 34.97 -2.70
CA HIS A 549 1.09 35.26 -3.35
C HIS A 549 1.00 35.28 -4.88
N GLY A 550 -0.23 35.25 -5.42
CA GLY A 550 -0.47 35.36 -6.85
C GLY A 550 -0.21 34.07 -7.64
N HIS A 551 -0.03 32.93 -6.96
CA HIS A 551 0.05 31.65 -7.65
C HIS A 551 -1.28 31.32 -8.33
N GLU A 552 -1.18 30.80 -9.55
CA GLU A 552 -2.31 30.39 -10.36
C GLU A 552 -2.46 28.88 -10.27
N VAL A 553 -3.23 28.41 -9.29
CA VAL A 553 -3.37 26.97 -9.00
C VAL A 553 -4.83 26.54 -9.01
N GLY A 554 -5.08 25.34 -9.52
CA GLY A 554 -6.31 24.58 -9.28
C GLY A 554 -6.23 23.86 -7.94
N VAL A 555 -7.32 23.21 -7.54
CA VAL A 555 -7.39 22.46 -6.28
C VAL A 555 -7.88 21.05 -6.53
N VAL A 556 -7.26 20.10 -5.84
CA VAL A 556 -7.64 18.69 -5.85
C VAL A 556 -7.73 18.16 -4.41
N ALA A 557 -8.41 17.04 -4.25
CA ALA A 557 -8.37 16.24 -3.04
C ALA A 557 -7.97 14.82 -3.42
N ALA A 558 -7.36 14.10 -2.49
CA ALA A 558 -6.95 12.73 -2.68
C ALA A 558 -7.07 11.99 -1.35
N SER A 559 -6.97 10.66 -1.34
CA SER A 559 -7.20 9.92 -0.10
C SER A 559 -6.04 10.05 0.89
N ASP A 560 -4.80 9.97 0.37
CA ASP A 560 -3.60 9.63 1.14
C ASP A 560 -3.79 8.29 1.89
N ASP A 561 -4.52 7.36 1.24
CA ASP A 561 -4.87 6.07 1.83
C ASP A 561 -3.65 5.18 1.98
N HIS A 562 -3.55 4.47 3.10
CA HIS A 562 -2.44 3.57 3.42
C HIS A 562 -2.87 2.11 3.52
N LEU A 563 -4.08 1.78 3.05
CA LEU A 563 -4.70 0.46 3.19
C LEU A 563 -4.92 -0.23 1.83
N SER A 564 -4.35 0.33 0.74
CA SER A 564 -4.61 -0.06 -0.64
C SER A 564 -6.08 0.12 -1.07
N ARG A 565 -6.76 1.16 -0.55
CA ARG A 565 -8.20 1.41 -0.77
C ARG A 565 -8.50 2.84 -1.23
N PRO A 566 -7.88 3.30 -2.34
CA PRO A 566 -8.05 4.66 -2.84
C PRO A 566 -9.51 4.96 -3.20
N GLY A 567 -9.93 6.22 -3.02
CA GLY A 567 -11.24 6.76 -3.39
C GLY A 567 -12.45 6.32 -2.54
N TYR A 568 -12.39 5.20 -1.81
CA TYR A 568 -13.50 4.71 -0.99
C TYR A 568 -13.08 3.98 0.29
N SER A 569 -12.12 4.53 1.01
CA SER A 569 -11.75 4.05 2.35
C SER A 569 -12.54 4.73 3.46
N ALA A 570 -12.86 3.96 4.51
CA ALA A 570 -13.54 4.46 5.68
C ALA A 570 -12.55 4.92 6.76
N PRO A 571 -12.96 5.87 7.63
CA PRO A 571 -12.14 6.25 8.76
C PRO A 571 -11.72 5.04 9.62
N ASN A 572 -10.47 5.05 10.06
CA ASN A 572 -9.85 4.05 10.91
C ASN A 572 -9.19 4.78 12.10
N ARG A 573 -9.37 4.25 13.32
CA ARG A 573 -8.89 4.83 14.57
C ARG A 573 -7.39 5.15 14.57
N ASP A 574 -6.59 4.34 13.86
CA ASP A 574 -5.12 4.34 14.01
C ASP A 574 -4.38 4.90 12.77
N SER A 575 -5.06 5.11 11.64
CA SER A 575 -4.45 5.65 10.41
C SER A 575 -5.32 6.70 9.69
N LEU A 576 -6.52 6.31 9.25
CA LEU A 576 -7.42 7.15 8.45
C LEU A 576 -8.34 8.00 9.35
N ALA A 577 -7.95 9.23 9.73
CA ALA A 577 -8.72 10.04 10.69
C ALA A 577 -10.12 10.46 10.20
N GLN A 578 -10.31 10.49 8.87
CA GLN A 578 -11.59 10.75 8.20
C GLN A 578 -11.61 10.02 6.85
N ARG A 579 -12.75 10.06 6.14
CA ARG A 579 -12.86 9.54 4.77
C ARG A 579 -11.86 10.28 3.88
N GLY A 580 -11.21 9.56 2.98
CA GLY A 580 -10.28 10.13 2.00
C GLY A 580 -10.95 11.15 1.08
N GLY A 581 -10.14 12.05 0.54
CA GLY A 581 -10.56 13.01 -0.48
C GLY A 581 -10.74 12.39 -1.84
N LEU A 582 -11.43 13.10 -2.73
CA LEU A 582 -11.56 12.68 -4.12
C LEU A 582 -11.48 13.88 -5.05
N GLY A 583 -10.65 13.73 -6.08
CA GLY A 583 -10.39 14.72 -7.11
C GLY A 583 -11.37 14.59 -8.25
N ALA A 584 -11.86 15.72 -8.73
CA ALA A 584 -12.64 15.81 -9.95
C ALA A 584 -11.82 16.54 -11.02
N VAL A 585 -11.77 16.00 -12.23
CA VAL A 585 -11.16 16.62 -13.40
C VAL A 585 -12.20 16.76 -14.50
N LEU A 586 -12.33 17.96 -15.06
CA LEU A 586 -13.18 18.21 -16.23
C LEU A 586 -12.37 17.99 -17.51
N ALA A 587 -12.81 17.02 -18.31
CA ALA A 587 -12.18 16.66 -19.58
C ALA A 587 -13.23 16.27 -20.64
N PRO A 588 -12.93 16.45 -21.94
CA PRO A 588 -13.88 16.14 -23.01
C PRO A 588 -14.14 14.63 -23.17
N GLU A 589 -13.18 13.79 -22.78
CA GLU A 589 -13.26 12.34 -22.90
C GLU A 589 -12.46 11.65 -21.80
N ARG A 590 -12.76 10.37 -21.55
CA ARG A 590 -12.06 9.53 -20.58
C ARG A 590 -10.77 9.00 -21.19
N SER A 591 -9.81 9.88 -21.45
CA SER A 591 -8.49 9.50 -21.97
C SER A 591 -7.37 10.07 -21.09
N ARG A 592 -6.23 9.36 -21.09
CA ARG A 592 -5.02 9.74 -20.35
C ARG A 592 -4.60 11.16 -20.63
N ASP A 593 -4.57 11.55 -21.91
CA ASP A 593 -4.18 12.89 -22.33
C ASP A 593 -5.22 13.93 -21.94
N ALA A 594 -6.51 13.67 -22.16
CA ALA A 594 -7.57 14.63 -21.87
C ALA A 594 -7.69 14.94 -20.37
N ILE A 595 -7.58 13.92 -19.51
CA ILE A 595 -7.59 14.09 -18.05
C ILE A 595 -6.31 14.79 -17.58
N PHE A 596 -5.14 14.42 -18.11
CA PHE A 596 -3.88 15.07 -17.75
C PHE A 596 -3.87 16.56 -18.16
N ASP A 597 -4.36 16.87 -19.36
CA ASP A 597 -4.55 18.24 -19.82
C ASP A 597 -5.58 18.99 -18.97
N GLY A 598 -6.61 18.32 -18.45
CA GLY A 598 -7.54 18.85 -17.45
C GLY A 598 -6.85 19.29 -16.17
N MET A 599 -5.94 18.46 -15.64
CA MET A 599 -5.11 18.81 -14.49
C MET A 599 -4.19 20.00 -14.79
N LYS A 600 -3.45 19.99 -15.91
CA LYS A 600 -2.57 21.10 -16.32
C LYS A 600 -3.33 22.41 -16.53
N ALA A 601 -4.54 22.33 -17.07
CA ALA A 601 -5.42 23.47 -17.27
C ALA A 601 -6.20 23.89 -16.02
N LYS A 602 -5.98 23.25 -14.87
CA LYS A 602 -6.62 23.60 -13.58
C LYS A 602 -8.14 23.45 -13.60
N ARG A 603 -8.67 22.60 -14.49
CA ARG A 603 -10.10 22.28 -14.59
C ARG A 603 -10.46 21.23 -13.56
N THR A 604 -10.27 21.56 -12.29
CA THR A 604 -10.26 20.61 -11.18
C THR A 604 -10.97 21.16 -9.96
N TYR A 605 -11.61 20.28 -9.20
CA TYR A 605 -12.10 20.62 -7.86
C TYR A 605 -11.96 19.45 -6.89
N ALA A 606 -12.03 19.80 -5.60
CA ALA A 606 -11.78 18.92 -4.47
C ALA A 606 -13.09 18.58 -3.75
N THR A 607 -13.22 17.33 -3.29
CA THR A 607 -14.36 16.87 -2.49
C THR A 607 -13.88 16.09 -1.26
N THR A 608 -14.75 15.89 -0.28
CA THR A 608 -14.51 15.05 0.91
C THR A 608 -14.83 13.57 0.66
N GLY A 609 -14.71 13.11 -0.58
CA GLY A 609 -15.01 11.73 -1.01
C GLY A 609 -16.37 11.55 -1.69
N ASP A 610 -17.26 12.53 -1.62
CA ASP A 610 -18.57 12.49 -2.31
C ASP A 610 -18.46 13.04 -3.74
N ARG A 611 -19.05 12.32 -4.68
CA ARG A 611 -19.06 12.68 -6.11
C ARG A 611 -20.11 13.73 -6.44
N ILE A 612 -19.95 14.93 -5.90
CA ILE A 612 -20.83 16.07 -6.15
C ILE A 612 -20.61 16.63 -7.56
N ILE A 613 -21.66 17.12 -8.21
CA ILE A 613 -21.54 17.80 -9.50
C ILE A 613 -21.36 19.29 -9.23
N LEU A 614 -20.18 19.83 -9.56
CA LEU A 614 -19.89 21.27 -9.46
C LEU A 614 -19.61 21.86 -10.83
N LYS A 615 -20.45 22.83 -11.24
CA LYS A 615 -20.19 23.72 -12.37
C LYS A 615 -20.05 25.15 -11.86
N MET A 616 -18.94 25.80 -12.22
CA MET A 616 -18.65 27.17 -11.82
C MET A 616 -18.31 27.99 -13.07
N ASP A 617 -19.08 29.06 -13.27
CA ASP A 617 -18.83 30.11 -14.27
C ASP A 617 -18.78 31.45 -13.56
N VAL A 618 -17.83 32.29 -13.95
CA VAL A 618 -17.79 33.69 -13.54
C VAL A 618 -17.48 34.54 -14.76
N ASN A 619 -18.40 35.45 -15.11
CA ASN A 619 -18.26 36.36 -16.26
C ASN A 619 -18.09 35.66 -17.62
N GLY A 620 -18.66 34.46 -17.81
CA GLY A 620 -18.51 33.69 -19.05
C GLY A 620 -17.18 32.94 -19.15
N THR A 621 -16.43 32.88 -18.05
CA THR A 621 -15.20 32.11 -17.92
C THR A 621 -15.47 30.91 -17.02
N THR A 622 -15.18 29.71 -17.52
CA THR A 622 -15.35 28.46 -16.78
C THR A 622 -14.12 28.12 -15.94
N MET A 623 -14.24 27.13 -15.06
CA MET A 623 -13.12 26.63 -14.24
C MET A 623 -11.88 26.33 -15.10
N GLY A 624 -10.72 26.86 -14.71
CA GLY A 624 -9.46 26.70 -15.44
C GLY A 624 -9.20 27.73 -16.55
N GLN A 625 -10.18 28.57 -16.90
CA GLN A 625 -10.04 29.62 -17.91
C GLN A 625 -9.81 31.01 -17.28
N ARG A 626 -9.52 32.01 -18.13
CA ARG A 626 -9.39 33.43 -17.78
C ARG A 626 -10.30 34.30 -18.63
#